data_AF-A0A7G2K313-F1
#
_entry.id   AF-A0A7G2K313-F1
#
_cell.length_a   1.000
_cell.length_b   1.000
_cell.length_c   1.000
_cell.angle_alpha   90.00
_cell.angle_beta   90.00
_cell.angle_gamma   90.00
#
_symmetry.space_group_name_H-M   'P 1'
#
loop_
_entity.id
_entity.type
_entity.pdbx_description
1 polymer ?
#
loop_
_entity_poly.entity_id
_entity_poly.type
_entity_poly.pdbx_seq_one_letter_code
_entity_poly.pdbx_strand_id
1 'polypeptide(L)'
;MYRQLDPDVATGAWLDQRVAYAGLIRRAASYSYLRSVILTGEPLTHLYAGIVVSDPHKVRWVLTADVQLDSNGSARADFHSEELGAFNLIKNTNLTIETVTLGLTSATTFENAEIGEEEETDLQLRERFFISRTKNAQNSADAIQSKIAALPDVRQVKVLENNTKQRDKYGVEPNSLNIIVDGGADEQIAHVIYENKGAGVGLQGATETTLTVNGERRALRFDRATPVDVQVSMHCVRCEDFTEVDKDEIKRLLSIQRFGIRQNLSLSRLYSPI
;
A
#
# COMPACT_ATOMS: atom_id res chain seq x y z
N MET A 1 29.66 -5.53 -23.04
CA MET A 1 30.29 -4.66 -22.03
C MET A 1 29.68 -3.27 -21.94
N TYR A 2 30.01 -2.26 -22.76
CA TYR A 2 29.55 -0.87 -22.48
C TYR A 2 28.01 -0.73 -22.35
N ARG A 3 27.24 -1.41 -23.21
CA ARG A 3 25.76 -1.50 -23.12
C ARG A 3 25.19 -2.31 -21.93
N GLN A 4 26.02 -2.91 -21.06
CA GLN A 4 25.57 -3.59 -19.84
C GLN A 4 25.81 -2.74 -18.58
N LEU A 5 26.37 -1.54 -18.75
CA LEU A 5 26.49 -0.54 -17.68
C LEU A 5 25.17 0.24 -17.48
N ASP A 6 24.41 0.40 -18.56
CA ASP A 6 23.11 1.04 -18.58
C ASP A 6 22.01 0.03 -18.19
N PRO A 7 21.26 0.26 -17.09
CA PRO A 7 20.20 -0.66 -16.65
C PRO A 7 19.01 -0.74 -17.60
N ASP A 8 18.85 0.26 -18.48
CA ASP A 8 17.74 0.32 -19.42
C ASP A 8 17.93 -0.73 -20.55
N VAL A 9 19.16 -1.24 -20.73
CA VAL A 9 19.55 -2.29 -21.71
C VAL A 9 20.30 -3.50 -21.12
N ALA A 10 20.63 -3.50 -19.83
CA ALA A 10 21.21 -4.66 -19.14
C ALA A 10 20.21 -5.81 -18.99
N THR A 11 20.68 -7.06 -19.03
CA THR A 11 19.86 -8.28 -18.91
C THR A 11 20.46 -9.31 -17.96
N GLY A 12 19.62 -10.21 -17.42
CA GLY A 12 19.99 -11.27 -16.48
C GLY A 12 20.80 -10.75 -15.29
N ALA A 13 21.87 -11.45 -14.92
CA ALA A 13 22.73 -11.12 -13.78
C ALA A 13 23.27 -9.66 -13.80
N TRP A 14 23.44 -9.05 -14.97
CA TRP A 14 23.85 -7.64 -15.06
C TRP A 14 22.72 -6.68 -14.67
N LEU A 15 21.47 -7.01 -15.01
CA LEU A 15 20.30 -6.26 -14.52
C LEU A 15 20.14 -6.46 -13.01
N ASP A 16 20.28 -7.70 -12.52
CA ASP A 16 20.14 -8.04 -11.10
C ASP A 16 21.14 -7.24 -10.23
N GLN A 17 22.40 -7.18 -10.65
CA GLN A 17 23.42 -6.34 -10.00
C GLN A 17 23.05 -4.85 -10.02
N ARG A 18 22.42 -4.34 -11.09
CA ARG A 18 22.04 -2.92 -11.21
C ARG A 18 20.87 -2.56 -10.31
N VAL A 19 19.84 -3.41 -10.26
CA VAL A 19 18.65 -3.17 -9.41
C VAL A 19 18.96 -3.37 -7.92
N ALA A 20 19.94 -4.21 -7.58
CA ALA A 20 20.43 -4.38 -6.21
C ALA A 20 20.99 -3.08 -5.60
N TYR A 21 21.62 -2.20 -6.38
CA TYR A 21 22.06 -0.88 -5.90
C TYR A 21 20.89 0.04 -5.51
N ALA A 22 19.67 -0.23 -5.99
CA ALA A 22 18.44 0.46 -5.58
C ALA A 22 17.61 -0.35 -4.57
N GLY A 23 18.19 -1.36 -3.93
CA GLY A 23 17.53 -2.18 -2.92
C GLY A 23 16.47 -3.14 -3.46
N LEU A 24 16.45 -3.40 -4.78
CA LEU A 24 15.55 -4.38 -5.40
C LEU A 24 16.28 -5.71 -5.64
N ILE A 25 15.58 -6.82 -5.42
CA ILE A 25 16.03 -8.19 -5.73
C ILE A 25 14.95 -8.82 -6.61
N ARG A 26 15.32 -9.58 -7.64
CA ARG A 26 14.38 -10.31 -8.49
C ARG A 26 13.49 -11.23 -7.64
N ARG A 27 12.19 -11.28 -7.91
CA ARG A 27 11.31 -12.30 -7.32
C ARG A 27 11.63 -13.64 -7.97
N ALA A 28 12.05 -14.60 -7.16
CA ALA A 28 12.21 -15.99 -7.59
C ALA A 28 10.85 -16.62 -7.85
N ALA A 29 10.82 -17.62 -8.71
CA ALA A 29 9.65 -18.48 -8.89
C ALA A 29 9.31 -19.22 -7.58
N SER A 30 8.03 -19.61 -7.42
CA SER A 30 7.56 -20.44 -6.30
C SER A 30 6.86 -21.70 -6.81
N TYR A 31 6.77 -22.73 -5.97
CA TYR A 31 5.99 -23.92 -6.31
C TYR A 31 4.49 -23.60 -6.34
N SER A 32 3.77 -24.28 -7.23
CA SER A 32 2.33 -24.43 -7.14
C SER A 32 1.99 -25.56 -6.17
N TYR A 33 0.83 -25.54 -5.50
CA TYR A 33 0.42 -26.57 -4.54
C TYR A 33 -0.95 -27.17 -4.85
N LEU A 34 -1.08 -28.48 -4.64
CA LEU A 34 -2.37 -29.18 -4.58
C LEU A 34 -2.64 -29.53 -3.12
N ARG A 35 -3.65 -28.88 -2.52
CA ARG A 35 -4.04 -29.14 -1.13
C ARG A 35 -5.03 -30.27 -1.02
N SER A 36 -4.94 -31.04 0.06
CA SER A 36 -5.93 -32.05 0.45
C SER A 36 -6.32 -33.02 -0.68
N VAL A 37 -5.35 -33.43 -1.52
CA VAL A 37 -5.52 -34.45 -2.55
C VAL A 37 -6.07 -35.72 -1.91
N ILE A 38 -7.13 -36.27 -2.49
CA ILE A 38 -7.74 -37.52 -2.04
C ILE A 38 -6.87 -38.66 -2.56
N LEU A 39 -6.25 -39.41 -1.64
CA LEU A 39 -5.51 -40.63 -1.93
C LEU A 39 -6.36 -41.82 -1.53
N THR A 40 -6.45 -42.84 -2.38
CA THR A 40 -7.16 -44.09 -2.04
C THR A 40 -6.35 -45.33 -2.38
N GLY A 41 -6.57 -46.42 -1.63
CA GLY A 41 -5.88 -47.69 -1.82
C GLY A 41 -6.13 -48.71 -0.71
N GLU A 42 -5.13 -49.53 -0.40
CA GLU A 42 -5.23 -50.57 0.64
C GLU A 42 -5.23 -49.93 2.06
N PRO A 43 -6.18 -50.29 2.95
CA PRO A 43 -6.26 -49.73 4.29
C PRO A 43 -4.96 -49.81 5.08
N LEU A 44 -4.67 -48.76 5.86
CA LEU A 44 -3.48 -48.64 6.72
C LEU A 44 -2.11 -48.60 5.99
N THR A 45 -2.09 -48.50 4.66
CA THR A 45 -0.87 -48.29 3.87
C THR A 45 -0.17 -46.98 4.25
N HIS A 46 1.15 -47.04 4.43
CA HIS A 46 1.99 -45.85 4.65
C HIS A 46 2.54 -45.36 3.31
N LEU A 47 2.39 -44.06 3.05
CA LEU A 47 2.86 -43.37 1.86
C LEU A 47 3.90 -42.34 2.30
N TYR A 48 5.12 -42.43 1.78
CA TYR A 48 6.23 -41.57 2.18
C TYR A 48 6.34 -40.34 1.27
N ALA A 49 6.83 -39.23 1.82
CA ALA A 49 7.13 -38.01 1.07
C ALA A 49 8.02 -38.30 -0.16
N GLY A 50 7.82 -37.55 -1.24
CA GLY A 50 8.52 -37.77 -2.52
C GLY A 50 7.81 -38.67 -3.53
N ILE A 51 6.62 -39.23 -3.21
CA ILE A 51 5.77 -39.88 -4.22
C ILE A 51 5.38 -38.85 -5.29
N VAL A 52 5.58 -39.20 -6.56
CA VAL A 52 5.26 -38.36 -7.72
C VAL A 52 3.99 -38.84 -8.41
N VAL A 53 3.12 -37.88 -8.69
CA VAL A 53 1.93 -38.04 -9.54
C VAL A 53 1.96 -36.97 -10.65
N SER A 54 1.41 -37.24 -11.83
CA SER A 54 1.28 -36.25 -12.90
C SER A 54 -0.15 -36.00 -13.33
N ASP A 55 -0.43 -34.78 -13.77
CA ASP A 55 -1.76 -34.36 -14.21
C ASP A 55 -1.97 -34.55 -15.74
N PRO A 56 -3.18 -34.26 -16.27
CA PRO A 56 -3.43 -34.34 -17.71
C PRO A 56 -2.58 -33.40 -18.58
N HIS A 57 -1.98 -32.35 -17.99
CA HIS A 57 -1.08 -31.40 -18.65
C HIS A 57 0.39 -31.81 -18.57
N LYS A 58 0.70 -32.96 -17.94
CA LYS A 58 2.05 -33.49 -17.68
C LYS A 58 2.89 -32.68 -16.69
N VAL A 59 2.26 -31.85 -15.87
CA VAL A 59 2.94 -31.30 -14.69
C VAL A 59 3.08 -32.43 -13.67
N ARG A 60 4.28 -32.58 -13.11
CA ARG A 60 4.59 -33.53 -12.03
C ARG A 60 4.44 -32.84 -10.69
N TRP A 61 3.84 -33.56 -9.74
CA TRP A 61 3.49 -33.10 -8.41
C TRP A 61 4.03 -34.09 -7.37
N VAL A 62 4.69 -33.58 -6.32
CA VAL A 62 5.46 -34.35 -5.34
C VAL A 62 4.79 -34.26 -3.97
N LEU A 63 4.57 -35.41 -3.32
CA LEU A 63 3.98 -35.51 -1.98
C LEU A 63 4.88 -34.83 -0.93
N THR A 64 4.35 -33.86 -0.19
CA THR A 64 5.13 -33.00 0.72
C THR A 64 5.55 -33.67 2.03
N ALA A 65 4.76 -34.64 2.51
CA ALA A 65 4.93 -35.24 3.83
C ALA A 65 4.38 -36.68 3.86
N ASP A 66 4.90 -37.50 4.77
CA ASP A 66 4.41 -38.85 5.02
C ASP A 66 2.93 -38.84 5.45
N VAL A 67 2.15 -39.79 4.93
CA VAL A 67 0.72 -39.94 5.23
C VAL A 67 0.34 -41.42 5.28
N GLN A 68 -0.58 -41.78 6.18
CA GLN A 68 -1.14 -43.13 6.24
C GLN A 68 -2.59 -43.13 5.74
N LEU A 69 -2.97 -44.13 4.94
CA LEU A 69 -4.37 -44.39 4.59
C LEU A 69 -5.14 -44.87 5.82
N ASP A 70 -6.38 -44.40 5.98
CA ASP A 70 -7.25 -44.80 7.09
C ASP A 70 -7.74 -46.26 6.98
N SER A 71 -8.62 -46.68 7.90
CA SER A 71 -9.23 -48.01 7.88
C SER A 71 -10.15 -48.26 6.67
N ASN A 72 -10.54 -47.20 5.95
CA ASN A 72 -11.32 -47.26 4.72
C ASN A 72 -10.44 -47.17 3.46
N GLY A 73 -9.10 -47.15 3.63
CA GLY A 73 -8.16 -47.02 2.53
C GLY A 73 -8.11 -45.62 1.92
N SER A 74 -8.37 -44.56 2.70
CA SER A 74 -8.40 -43.18 2.23
C SER A 74 -7.54 -42.23 3.07
N ALA A 75 -6.94 -41.21 2.44
CA ALA A 75 -6.27 -40.11 3.13
C ALA A 75 -6.40 -38.77 2.39
N ARG A 76 -6.01 -37.69 3.07
CA ARG A 76 -5.79 -36.37 2.49
C ARG A 76 -4.31 -36.01 2.63
N ALA A 77 -3.70 -35.53 1.55
CA ALA A 77 -2.31 -35.08 1.58
C ALA A 77 -2.07 -33.91 0.64
N ASP A 78 -0.99 -33.18 0.89
CA ASP A 78 -0.58 -32.02 0.10
C ASP A 78 0.55 -32.41 -0.86
N PHE A 79 0.50 -31.85 -2.07
CA PHE A 79 1.54 -31.99 -3.08
C PHE A 79 2.00 -30.60 -3.52
N HIS A 80 3.25 -30.49 -3.99
CA HIS A 80 3.76 -29.30 -4.67
C HIS A 80 4.23 -29.66 -6.08
N SER A 81 4.25 -28.71 -7.03
CA SER A 81 4.81 -28.94 -8.36
C SER A 81 6.30 -29.28 -8.25
N GLU A 82 6.81 -30.22 -9.05
CA GLU A 82 8.23 -30.58 -9.00
C GLU A 82 9.13 -29.44 -9.47
N GLU A 83 8.68 -28.70 -10.49
CA GLU A 83 9.31 -27.47 -10.96
C GLU A 83 8.67 -26.25 -10.29
N LEU A 84 9.44 -25.17 -10.14
CA LEU A 84 8.92 -23.86 -9.74
C LEU A 84 8.15 -23.24 -10.91
N GLY A 85 7.03 -22.56 -10.64
CA GLY A 85 6.22 -21.92 -11.67
C GLY A 85 4.72 -21.92 -11.36
N ALA A 86 3.96 -21.31 -12.27
CA ALA A 86 2.53 -21.04 -12.17
C ALA A 86 1.70 -22.15 -12.86
N PHE A 87 1.60 -23.31 -12.22
CA PHE A 87 0.86 -24.46 -12.71
C PHE A 87 -0.58 -24.48 -12.20
N ASN A 88 -1.53 -24.26 -13.11
CA ASN A 88 -2.96 -24.30 -12.79
C ASN A 88 -3.55 -25.70 -13.00
N LEU A 89 -4.31 -26.18 -12.02
CA LEU A 89 -5.06 -27.42 -12.11
C LEU A 89 -6.42 -27.26 -11.42
N ILE A 90 -7.50 -27.79 -12.01
CA ILE A 90 -8.84 -27.69 -11.44
C ILE A 90 -9.13 -28.84 -10.46
N LYS A 91 -10.07 -28.61 -9.54
CA LYS A 91 -10.60 -29.63 -8.63
C LYS A 91 -11.24 -30.82 -9.36
N ASN A 92 -11.31 -31.95 -8.66
CA ASN A 92 -11.84 -33.23 -9.14
C ASN A 92 -11.10 -33.78 -10.38
N THR A 93 -9.82 -33.42 -10.54
CA THR A 93 -8.96 -33.96 -11.60
C THR A 93 -8.24 -35.20 -11.08
N ASN A 94 -8.35 -36.31 -11.83
CA ASN A 94 -7.61 -37.54 -11.54
C ASN A 94 -6.16 -37.40 -11.97
N LEU A 95 -5.25 -37.81 -11.09
CA LEU A 95 -3.80 -37.77 -11.29
C LEU A 95 -3.30 -39.17 -11.65
N THR A 96 -2.27 -39.23 -12.49
CA THR A 96 -1.57 -40.46 -12.87
C THR A 96 -0.46 -40.71 -11.86
N ILE A 97 -0.44 -41.87 -11.21
CA ILE A 97 0.63 -42.22 -10.26
C ILE A 97 1.87 -42.61 -11.08
N GLU A 98 2.98 -41.89 -10.89
CA GLU A 98 4.27 -42.18 -11.55
C GLU A 98 5.19 -43.01 -10.66
N THR A 99 5.25 -42.70 -9.36
CA THR A 99 6.00 -43.49 -8.38
C THR A 99 5.21 -44.74 -8.00
N VAL A 100 5.58 -45.90 -8.55
CA VAL A 100 4.95 -47.20 -8.26
C VAL A 100 5.04 -47.49 -6.75
N THR A 101 3.91 -47.33 -6.06
CA THR A 101 3.79 -47.50 -4.62
C THR A 101 2.75 -48.57 -4.34
N LEU A 102 3.18 -49.67 -3.72
CA LEU A 102 2.28 -50.76 -3.35
C LEU A 102 1.21 -50.25 -2.37
N GLY A 103 -0.05 -50.65 -2.59
CA GLY A 103 -1.17 -50.22 -1.77
C GLY A 103 -1.73 -48.82 -2.11
N LEU A 104 -1.16 -48.04 -3.03
CA LEU A 104 -1.78 -46.82 -3.56
C LEU A 104 -2.52 -47.12 -4.88
N THR A 105 -3.78 -46.72 -4.99
CA THR A 105 -4.66 -47.03 -6.14
C THR A 105 -5.10 -45.79 -6.92
N SER A 106 -5.42 -44.67 -6.26
CA SER A 106 -5.78 -43.44 -6.96
C SER A 106 -5.38 -42.17 -6.20
N ALA A 107 -5.26 -41.07 -6.94
CA ALA A 107 -5.05 -39.72 -6.45
C ALA A 107 -5.93 -38.73 -7.23
N THR A 108 -6.73 -37.92 -6.54
CA THR A 108 -7.67 -36.97 -7.16
C THR A 108 -7.64 -35.63 -6.44
N THR A 109 -7.55 -34.52 -7.18
CA THR A 109 -7.57 -33.17 -6.59
C THR A 109 -8.91 -32.86 -5.95
N PHE A 110 -8.91 -32.23 -4.77
CA PHE A 110 -10.14 -31.86 -4.06
C PHE A 110 -10.57 -30.40 -4.33
N GLU A 111 -9.58 -29.53 -4.45
CA GLU A 111 -9.72 -28.13 -4.80
C GLU A 111 -8.83 -27.76 -5.99
N ASN A 112 -8.91 -26.51 -6.44
CA ASN A 112 -8.03 -26.01 -7.49
C ASN A 112 -6.63 -25.82 -6.92
N ALA A 113 -5.60 -25.87 -7.77
CA ALA A 113 -4.23 -25.58 -7.37
C ALA A 113 -4.08 -24.17 -6.78
N GLU A 114 -3.31 -24.04 -5.70
CA GLU A 114 -2.69 -22.77 -5.35
C GLU A 114 -1.57 -22.51 -6.38
N ILE A 115 -1.81 -21.58 -7.30
CA ILE A 115 -0.89 -21.27 -8.39
C ILE A 115 0.33 -20.53 -7.81
N GLY A 116 1.52 -21.05 -8.09
CA GLY A 116 2.80 -20.42 -7.76
C GLY A 116 3.11 -19.19 -8.61
N GLU A 117 4.23 -18.53 -8.33
CA GLU A 117 4.73 -17.41 -9.15
C GLU A 117 5.78 -17.93 -10.15
N GLU A 118 5.74 -17.42 -11.38
CA GLU A 118 6.86 -17.51 -12.32
C GLU A 118 8.02 -16.61 -11.87
N GLU A 119 9.25 -16.89 -12.32
CA GLU A 119 10.37 -16.00 -12.06
C GLU A 119 10.12 -14.64 -12.72
N GLU A 120 10.35 -13.55 -11.98
CA GLU A 120 10.14 -12.20 -12.48
C GLU A 120 11.06 -11.91 -13.68
N THR A 121 10.44 -11.60 -14.82
CA THR A 121 11.16 -11.36 -16.08
C THR A 121 12.02 -10.09 -16.02
N ASP A 122 13.04 -10.02 -16.87
CA ASP A 122 13.88 -8.82 -17.03
C ASP A 122 13.06 -7.56 -17.34
N LEU A 123 11.90 -7.69 -17.99
CA LEU A 123 11.02 -6.56 -18.29
C LEU A 123 10.34 -6.06 -17.01
N GLN A 124 9.66 -6.94 -16.28
CA GLN A 124 8.96 -6.62 -15.03
C GLN A 124 9.92 -6.07 -13.96
N LEU A 125 11.10 -6.67 -13.83
CA LEU A 125 12.14 -6.21 -12.90
C LEU A 125 12.60 -4.78 -13.24
N ARG A 126 12.77 -4.48 -14.53
CA ARG A 126 13.17 -3.15 -15.02
C ARG A 126 12.05 -2.13 -14.85
N GLU A 127 10.80 -2.47 -15.12
CA GLU A 127 9.64 -1.62 -14.85
C GLU A 127 9.55 -1.26 -13.37
N ARG A 128 9.71 -2.25 -12.48
CA ARG A 128 9.73 -2.03 -11.03
C ARG A 128 10.91 -1.15 -10.59
N PHE A 129 12.07 -1.29 -11.23
CA PHE A 129 13.25 -0.45 -11.00
C PHE A 129 13.06 1.00 -11.51
N PHE A 130 12.36 1.22 -12.63
CA PHE A 130 11.95 2.57 -13.02
C PHE A 130 10.96 3.18 -12.02
N ILE A 131 9.98 2.40 -11.54
CA ILE A 131 9.01 2.87 -10.54
C ILE A 131 9.70 3.20 -9.22
N SER A 132 10.66 2.40 -8.73
CA SER A 132 11.40 2.71 -7.50
C SER A 132 12.28 3.96 -7.66
N ARG A 133 12.95 4.12 -8.81
CA ARG A 133 13.71 5.33 -9.17
C ARG A 133 12.82 6.59 -9.16
N THR A 134 11.57 6.45 -9.60
CA THR A 134 10.60 7.56 -9.72
C THR A 134 9.89 7.88 -8.39
N LYS A 135 9.68 6.90 -7.52
CA LYS A 135 9.01 7.08 -6.20
C LYS A 135 9.77 7.99 -5.23
N ASN A 136 11.07 8.20 -5.42
CA ASN A 136 11.86 9.12 -4.60
C ASN A 136 11.61 10.62 -4.90
N ALA A 137 10.71 10.97 -5.84
CA ALA A 137 10.51 12.36 -6.28
C ALA A 137 9.05 12.71 -6.64
N GLN A 138 8.08 12.46 -5.76
CA GLN A 138 6.75 13.09 -5.83
C GLN A 138 6.49 13.95 -4.58
N ASN A 139 6.83 15.24 -4.71
CA ASN A 139 6.57 16.38 -3.80
C ASN A 139 6.51 16.08 -2.30
N SER A 140 7.61 16.39 -1.58
CA SER A 140 7.65 16.25 -0.12
C SER A 140 6.53 17.01 0.61
N ALA A 141 6.15 18.21 0.16
CA ALA A 141 5.06 18.98 0.74
C ALA A 141 3.68 18.30 0.60
N ASP A 142 3.31 17.84 -0.59
CA ASP A 142 2.01 17.17 -0.83
C ASP A 142 1.96 15.78 -0.18
N ALA A 143 3.08 15.06 -0.15
CA ALA A 143 3.21 13.79 0.54
C ALA A 143 3.06 13.95 2.06
N ILE A 144 3.72 14.95 2.68
CA ILE A 144 3.53 15.31 4.09
C ILE A 144 2.07 15.67 4.35
N GLN A 145 1.47 16.54 3.54
CA GLN A 145 0.07 16.96 3.71
C GLN A 145 -0.88 15.76 3.65
N SER A 146 -0.71 14.89 2.66
CA SER A 146 -1.58 13.71 2.47
C SER A 146 -1.43 12.68 3.59
N LYS A 147 -0.20 12.44 4.07
CA LYS A 147 0.07 11.50 5.16
C LYS A 147 -0.41 12.03 6.51
N ILE A 148 -0.27 13.32 6.80
CA ILE A 148 -0.83 13.93 8.02
C ILE A 148 -2.36 13.92 7.98
N ALA A 149 -2.98 14.19 6.82
CA ALA A 149 -4.43 14.15 6.67
C ALA A 149 -5.04 12.76 6.92
N ALA A 150 -4.24 11.69 6.84
CA ALA A 150 -4.64 10.31 7.10
C ALA A 150 -4.40 9.84 8.55
N LEU A 151 -3.82 10.69 9.42
CA LEU A 151 -3.63 10.36 10.83
C LEU A 151 -4.96 10.41 11.61
N PRO A 152 -5.13 9.59 12.67
CA PRO A 152 -6.28 9.67 13.56
C PRO A 152 -6.50 11.10 14.11
N ASP A 153 -7.76 11.49 14.25
CA ASP A 153 -8.24 12.78 14.78
C ASP A 153 -7.75 14.05 14.06
N VAL A 154 -7.03 13.95 12.94
CA VAL A 154 -6.71 15.11 12.09
C VAL A 154 -7.97 15.53 11.33
N ARG A 155 -8.46 16.74 11.63
CA ARG A 155 -9.62 17.36 10.96
C ARG A 155 -9.20 18.14 9.73
N GLN A 156 -8.03 18.77 9.76
CA GLN A 156 -7.44 19.41 8.58
C GLN A 156 -5.92 19.56 8.71
N VAL A 157 -5.23 19.57 7.58
CA VAL A 157 -3.83 20.01 7.47
C VAL A 157 -3.64 20.89 6.23
N LYS A 158 -2.75 21.87 6.34
CA LYS A 158 -2.22 22.63 5.21
C LYS A 158 -0.70 22.69 5.29
N VAL A 159 -0.01 22.24 4.25
CA VAL A 159 1.43 22.46 4.10
C VAL A 159 1.66 23.66 3.18
N LEU A 160 2.59 24.52 3.57
CA LEU A 160 3.10 25.64 2.81
C LEU A 160 4.60 25.44 2.62
N GLU A 161 5.08 25.59 1.38
CA GLU A 161 6.48 25.41 1.01
C GLU A 161 7.03 26.70 0.41
N ASN A 162 8.15 27.17 0.93
CA ASN A 162 8.88 28.31 0.39
C ASN A 162 10.27 27.88 -0.10
N ASN A 163 10.35 27.56 -1.40
CA ASN A 163 11.61 27.22 -2.08
C ASN A 163 12.44 28.44 -2.50
N THR A 164 12.03 29.65 -2.13
CA THR A 164 12.75 30.89 -2.49
C THR A 164 13.81 31.25 -1.43
N LYS A 165 14.67 32.23 -1.76
CA LYS A 165 15.71 32.75 -0.86
C LYS A 165 15.24 33.93 0.00
N GLN A 166 13.94 34.25 0.01
CA GLN A 166 13.35 35.34 0.80
C GLN A 166 12.09 34.84 1.51
N ARG A 167 11.66 35.51 2.58
CA ARG A 167 10.38 35.19 3.23
C ARG A 167 9.23 35.44 2.25
N ASP A 168 8.30 34.50 2.14
CA ASP A 168 7.21 34.61 1.17
C ASP A 168 6.08 35.53 1.64
N LYS A 169 5.10 35.78 0.75
CA LYS A 169 3.89 36.58 1.05
C LYS A 169 2.97 35.97 2.11
N TYR A 170 3.27 34.76 2.59
CA TYR A 170 2.53 34.03 3.61
C TYR A 170 3.26 33.99 4.95
N GLY A 171 4.45 34.58 5.04
CA GLY A 171 5.28 34.63 6.23
C GLY A 171 6.15 33.39 6.45
N VAL A 172 6.29 32.51 5.45
CA VAL A 172 7.14 31.30 5.52
C VAL A 172 8.58 31.67 5.20
N GLU A 173 9.53 31.25 6.04
CA GLU A 173 10.94 31.58 5.89
C GLU A 173 11.62 30.91 4.68
N PRO A 174 12.75 31.45 4.18
CA PRO A 174 13.47 30.89 3.03
C PRO A 174 13.83 29.40 3.19
N ASN A 175 13.59 28.59 2.15
CA ASN A 175 13.91 27.16 2.10
C ASN A 175 13.30 26.35 3.26
N SER A 176 12.06 26.67 3.63
CA SER A 176 11.36 26.04 4.76
C SER A 176 9.93 25.62 4.42
N LEU A 177 9.43 24.68 5.23
CA LEU A 177 8.03 24.28 5.27
C LEU A 177 7.36 24.89 6.50
N ASN A 178 6.14 25.39 6.35
CA ASN A 178 5.21 25.53 7.47
C ASN A 178 4.08 24.50 7.31
N ILE A 179 3.92 23.62 8.30
CA ILE A 179 2.87 22.62 8.38
C ILE A 179 1.87 23.09 9.42
N ILE A 180 0.62 23.34 9.03
CA ILE A 180 -0.45 23.81 9.92
C ILE A 180 -1.46 22.69 10.09
N VAL A 181 -1.68 22.19 11.32
CA VAL A 181 -2.53 21.02 11.60
C VAL A 181 -3.62 21.33 12.62
N ASP A 182 -4.84 20.91 12.31
CA ASP A 182 -6.00 20.92 13.19
C ASP A 182 -6.36 19.47 13.61
N GLY A 183 -6.19 19.14 14.90
CA GLY A 183 -6.39 17.78 15.43
C GLY A 183 -5.21 16.82 15.24
N GLY A 184 -5.37 15.58 15.68
CA GLY A 184 -4.31 14.54 15.69
C GLY A 184 -3.21 14.73 16.74
N ALA A 185 -2.40 13.70 16.97
CA ALA A 185 -1.36 13.69 18.01
C ALA A 185 -0.01 14.28 17.53
N ASP A 186 0.61 15.12 18.37
CA ASP A 186 1.88 15.81 18.07
C ASP A 186 3.00 14.85 17.63
N GLU A 187 3.18 13.74 18.34
CA GLU A 187 4.23 12.75 18.06
C GLU A 187 4.06 12.06 16.71
N GLN A 188 2.82 11.71 16.34
CA GLN A 188 2.51 11.10 15.04
C GLN A 188 2.73 12.09 13.89
N ILE A 189 2.32 13.36 14.08
CA ILE A 189 2.56 14.45 13.13
C ILE A 189 4.06 14.65 12.94
N ALA A 190 4.83 14.72 14.03
CA ALA A 190 6.29 14.85 14.00
C ALA A 190 6.95 13.68 13.27
N HIS A 191 6.50 12.44 13.48
CA HIS A 191 7.02 11.26 12.78
C HIS A 191 6.78 11.34 11.26
N VAL A 192 5.57 11.73 10.84
CA VAL A 192 5.27 11.91 9.41
C VAL A 192 6.13 13.02 8.79
N ILE A 193 6.32 14.16 9.49
CA ILE A 193 7.22 15.23 9.03
C ILE A 193 8.66 14.70 8.92
N TYR A 194 9.15 13.97 9.92
CA TYR A 194 10.52 13.46 9.97
C TYR A 194 10.83 12.51 8.80
N GLU A 195 9.97 11.54 8.53
CA GLU A 195 10.17 10.52 7.48
C GLU A 195 10.05 11.07 6.04
N ASN A 196 9.45 12.26 5.84
CA ASN A 196 9.10 12.77 4.51
C ASN A 196 9.68 14.16 4.19
N LYS A 197 10.26 14.87 5.17
CA LYS A 197 10.93 16.16 4.91
C LYS A 197 12.24 15.95 4.16
N GLY A 198 12.57 16.90 3.27
CA GLY A 198 13.89 16.93 2.64
C GLY A 198 15.04 17.13 3.65
N ALA A 199 16.23 16.65 3.28
CA ALA A 199 17.46 17.01 3.95
C ALA A 199 17.73 18.52 3.78
N GLY A 200 18.19 19.20 4.83
CA GLY A 200 18.46 20.65 4.81
C GLY A 200 17.23 21.57 4.77
N VAL A 201 16.01 21.04 4.65
CA VAL A 201 14.76 21.82 4.66
C VAL A 201 14.44 22.28 6.10
N GLY A 202 14.21 23.59 6.26
CA GLY A 202 13.79 24.19 7.53
C GLY A 202 12.34 23.87 7.89
N LEU A 203 12.03 23.85 9.19
CA LEU A 203 10.67 23.69 9.70
C LEU A 203 10.26 24.92 10.49
N GLN A 204 9.16 25.54 10.09
CA GLN A 204 8.55 26.68 10.75
C GLN A 204 7.29 26.24 11.51
N GLY A 205 7.14 26.76 12.72
CA GLY A 205 5.95 26.59 13.54
C GLY A 205 6.22 26.90 15.02
N ALA A 206 5.16 27.16 15.77
CA ALA A 206 5.21 27.44 17.21
C ALA A 206 5.18 26.18 18.09
N THR A 207 4.64 25.06 17.59
CA THR A 207 4.64 23.77 18.28
C THR A 207 5.94 23.03 17.98
N GLU A 208 6.64 22.59 19.02
CA GLU A 208 7.87 21.80 18.90
C GLU A 208 7.69 20.43 19.55
N THR A 209 8.04 19.38 18.80
CA THR A 209 7.99 17.99 19.27
C THR A 209 9.35 17.34 19.02
N THR A 210 9.94 16.73 20.05
CA THR A 210 11.24 16.06 19.93
C THR A 210 11.06 14.56 19.74
N LEU A 211 11.56 14.02 18.64
CA LEU A 211 11.68 12.58 18.44
C LEU A 211 13.08 12.09 18.80
N THR A 212 13.21 10.83 19.20
CA THR A 212 14.51 10.17 19.36
C THR A 212 14.66 9.11 18.28
N VAL A 213 15.58 9.31 17.34
CA VAL A 213 15.81 8.39 16.21
C VAL A 213 17.29 8.03 16.18
N ASN A 214 17.60 6.73 16.18
CA ASN A 214 18.98 6.20 16.25
C ASN A 214 19.80 6.76 17.43
N GLY A 215 19.13 7.06 18.56
CA GLY A 215 19.75 7.67 19.75
C GLY A 215 19.92 9.19 19.69
N GLU A 216 19.71 9.82 18.53
CA GLU A 216 19.74 11.28 18.40
C GLU A 216 18.38 11.91 18.67
N ARG A 217 18.36 13.00 19.44
CA ARG A 217 17.17 13.83 19.64
C ARG A 217 17.04 14.84 18.50
N ARG A 218 15.89 14.84 17.83
CA ARG A 218 15.59 15.71 16.69
C ARG A 218 14.31 16.50 16.98
N ALA A 219 14.40 17.83 16.97
CA ALA A 219 13.27 18.72 17.16
C ALA A 219 12.56 18.98 15.82
N LEU A 220 11.25 18.74 15.78
CA LEU A 220 10.38 18.98 14.63
C LEU A 220 9.41 20.11 15.00
N ARG A 221 9.16 21.04 14.07
CA ARG A 221 8.27 22.19 14.29
C ARG A 221 7.12 22.23 13.29
N PHE A 222 5.96 22.63 13.77
CA PHE A 222 4.73 22.83 13.01
C PHE A 222 3.79 23.79 13.77
N ASP A 223 2.73 24.27 13.12
CA ASP A 223 1.73 25.15 13.72
C ASP A 223 0.43 24.38 14.02
N ARG A 224 -0.23 24.75 15.12
CA ARG A 224 -1.61 24.34 15.42
C ARG A 224 -2.58 25.37 14.86
N ALA A 225 -3.62 24.91 14.17
CA ALA A 225 -4.66 25.79 13.67
C ALA A 225 -5.44 26.41 14.84
N THR A 226 -5.58 27.73 14.83
CA THR A 226 -6.45 28.46 15.76
C THR A 226 -7.78 28.80 15.07
N PRO A 227 -8.94 28.46 15.67
CA PRO A 227 -10.23 28.86 15.11
C PRO A 227 -10.39 30.38 15.21
N VAL A 228 -11.05 30.97 14.21
CA VAL A 228 -11.40 32.40 14.17
C VAL A 228 -12.89 32.50 13.94
N ASP A 229 -13.60 33.10 14.88
CA ASP A 229 -15.05 33.30 14.79
C ASP A 229 -15.39 34.33 13.71
N VAL A 230 -16.31 33.97 12.82
CA VAL A 230 -16.80 34.85 11.75
C VAL A 230 -18.19 35.34 12.11
N GLN A 231 -18.34 36.65 12.28
CA GLN A 231 -19.64 37.28 12.47
C GLN A 231 -20.22 37.74 11.12
N VAL A 232 -21.46 37.38 10.84
CA VAL A 232 -22.17 37.74 9.61
C VAL A 232 -23.36 38.64 9.97
N SER A 233 -23.44 39.80 9.32
CA SER A 233 -24.61 40.68 9.34
C SER A 233 -25.10 40.86 7.92
N MET A 234 -26.41 40.75 7.69
CA MET A 234 -27.02 40.85 6.36
C MET A 234 -28.41 41.50 6.42
N HIS A 235 -28.78 42.16 5.32
CA HIS A 235 -30.12 42.70 5.11
C HIS A 235 -30.84 41.85 4.05
N CYS A 236 -31.87 41.13 4.46
CA CYS A 236 -32.69 40.31 3.58
C CYS A 236 -33.89 41.13 3.05
N VAL A 237 -34.17 41.04 1.75
CA VAL A 237 -35.33 41.66 1.09
C VAL A 237 -36.11 40.55 0.37
N ARG A 238 -37.44 40.64 0.35
CA ARG A 238 -38.32 39.67 -0.33
C ARG A 238 -38.34 39.94 -1.83
N CYS A 239 -38.37 38.89 -2.64
CA CYS A 239 -38.56 38.98 -4.10
C CYS A 239 -40.02 38.84 -4.54
N GLU A 240 -40.85 38.17 -3.74
CA GLU A 240 -42.28 37.97 -3.98
C GLU A 240 -43.08 38.27 -2.71
N ASP A 241 -44.33 38.70 -2.88
CA ASP A 241 -45.26 38.90 -1.76
C ASP A 241 -45.77 37.55 -1.22
N PHE A 242 -46.14 37.53 0.07
CA PHE A 242 -46.72 36.38 0.80
C PHE A 242 -45.81 35.18 1.13
N THR A 243 -44.49 35.26 0.96
CA THR A 243 -43.54 34.34 1.62
C THR A 243 -42.88 34.98 2.85
N GLU A 244 -42.83 34.25 3.97
CA GLU A 244 -42.04 34.67 5.13
C GLU A 244 -40.56 34.26 4.95
N VAL A 245 -39.64 35.11 5.39
CA VAL A 245 -38.21 34.83 5.31
C VAL A 245 -37.83 34.00 6.54
N ASP A 246 -37.49 32.73 6.34
CA ASP A 246 -37.04 31.86 7.42
C ASP A 246 -35.63 32.26 7.89
N LYS A 247 -35.61 33.10 8.93
CA LYS A 247 -34.39 33.62 9.54
C LYS A 247 -33.58 32.55 10.27
N ASP A 248 -34.23 31.49 10.73
CA ASP A 248 -33.55 30.45 11.51
C ASP A 248 -32.94 29.39 10.59
N GLU A 249 -33.56 29.10 9.45
CA GLU A 249 -32.94 28.35 8.36
C GLU A 249 -31.72 29.08 7.78
N ILE A 250 -31.82 30.40 7.54
CA ILE A 250 -30.68 31.21 7.07
C ILE A 250 -29.50 31.11 8.07
N LYS A 251 -29.74 31.30 9.37
CA LYS A 251 -28.70 31.14 10.42
C LYS A 251 -28.12 29.72 10.42
N ARG A 252 -28.97 28.70 10.28
CA ARG A 252 -28.56 27.29 10.25
C ARG A 252 -27.61 27.03 9.08
N LEU A 253 -27.99 27.41 7.86
CA LEU A 253 -27.17 27.20 6.66
C LEU A 253 -25.82 27.93 6.72
N LEU A 254 -25.80 29.16 7.26
CA LEU A 254 -24.57 29.93 7.47
C LEU A 254 -23.67 29.29 8.54
N SER A 255 -24.23 28.83 9.67
CA SER A 255 -23.46 28.22 10.77
C SER A 255 -22.88 26.82 10.44
N ILE A 256 -23.47 26.11 9.48
CA ILE A 256 -22.98 24.80 9.02
C ILE A 256 -21.78 24.94 8.05
N GLN A 257 -21.55 26.11 7.45
CA GLN A 257 -20.43 26.31 6.52
C GLN A 257 -19.07 26.11 7.22
N ARG A 258 -18.34 25.10 6.77
CA ARG A 258 -16.96 24.82 7.22
C ARG A 258 -15.96 25.47 6.28
N PHE A 259 -15.00 26.20 6.85
CA PHE A 259 -13.92 26.83 6.11
C PHE A 259 -12.61 26.08 6.36
N GLY A 260 -11.84 25.86 5.30
CA GLY A 260 -10.49 25.33 5.43
C GLY A 260 -9.50 26.37 5.98
N ILE A 261 -8.42 25.89 6.61
CA ILE A 261 -7.19 26.66 6.90
C ILE A 261 -6.80 27.51 5.68
N ARG A 262 -6.76 28.84 5.89
CA ARG A 262 -6.50 29.90 4.88
C ARG A 262 -7.39 29.83 3.62
N GLN A 263 -8.62 29.33 3.73
CA GLN A 263 -9.65 29.53 2.72
C GLN A 263 -10.17 30.97 2.79
N ASN A 264 -10.15 31.69 1.66
CA ASN A 264 -10.77 33.02 1.59
C ASN A 264 -12.29 32.92 1.76
N LEU A 265 -12.83 33.69 2.71
CA LEU A 265 -14.27 33.88 2.90
C LEU A 265 -14.77 34.92 1.89
N SER A 266 -15.34 34.45 0.77
CA SER A 266 -16.00 35.33 -0.19
C SER A 266 -17.44 35.57 0.24
N LEU A 267 -17.87 36.84 0.28
CA LEU A 267 -19.26 37.20 0.55
C LEU A 267 -20.23 36.47 -0.39
N SER A 268 -19.87 36.29 -1.66
CA SER A 268 -20.70 35.55 -2.64
C SER A 268 -20.95 34.08 -2.29
N ARG A 269 -20.10 33.44 -1.48
CA ARG A 269 -20.32 32.06 -0.98
C ARG A 269 -21.31 31.98 0.18
N LEU A 270 -21.63 33.10 0.82
CA LEU A 270 -22.67 33.20 1.85
C LEU A 270 -24.06 33.45 1.25
N TYR A 271 -24.17 33.66 -0.07
CA TYR A 271 -25.41 34.02 -0.78
C TYR A 271 -25.86 32.97 -1.81
N SER A 272 -25.39 31.71 -1.75
CA SER A 272 -25.58 30.76 -2.85
C SER A 272 -25.75 29.30 -2.40
N PRO A 273 -26.83 28.64 -2.86
CA PRO A 273 -28.21 29.09 -2.66
C PRO A 273 -28.62 28.85 -1.19
N ILE A 274 -29.19 29.88 -0.58
CA ILE A 274 -30.08 29.77 0.58
C ILE A 274 -31.50 29.92 0.03
#